data_AF-A0A972Q2H9-F1
#
_entry.id   AF-A0A972Q2H9-F1
#
_cell.length_a   1.000
_cell.length_b   1.000
_cell.length_c   1.000
_cell.angle_alpha   90.00
_cell.angle_beta   90.00
_cell.angle_gamma   90.00
#
_symmetry.space_group_name_H-M   'P 1'
#
loop_
_entity.id
_entity.type
_entity.pdbx_description
1 polymer ?
#
loop_
_entity_poly.entity_id
_entity_poly.type
_entity_poly.pdbx_seq_one_letter_code
_entity_poly.pdbx_strand_id
1 'polypeptide(L)'
;MPIPSQFRSQAELVNYLETLERRVEALEMENQVYKESLNMPSGAAVPIQAQRWLQKLLPQTNLLSHSFISRAFTVWGHYFVAQLIISAGALVIYLLVMVVILAIGR
;
A
#
# COMPACT_ATOMS: atom_id res chain seq x y z
N MET A 1 -22.04 26.72 -42.56
CA MET A 1 -22.36 25.96 -41.34
C MET A 1 -23.14 26.88 -40.42
N PRO A 2 -24.31 26.49 -39.90
CA PRO A 2 -25.12 27.37 -39.06
C PRO A 2 -24.40 27.70 -37.76
N ILE A 3 -24.41 28.97 -37.37
CA ILE A 3 -23.84 29.46 -36.11
C ILE A 3 -24.76 28.96 -34.98
N PRO A 4 -24.25 28.30 -33.93
CA PRO A 4 -25.07 27.94 -32.79
C PRO A 4 -25.71 29.21 -32.19
N SER A 5 -27.01 29.16 -31.86
CA SER A 5 -27.89 30.30 -31.48
C SER A 5 -27.45 31.14 -30.27
N GLN A 6 -26.31 30.78 -29.70
CA GLN A 6 -25.66 31.33 -28.51
C GLN A 6 -24.51 32.28 -28.85
N PHE A 7 -24.11 32.42 -30.12
CA PHE A 7 -23.11 33.40 -30.58
C PHE A 7 -23.71 34.37 -31.58
N ARG A 8 -23.50 35.68 -31.37
CA ARG A 8 -24.11 36.75 -32.15
C ARG A 8 -23.33 37.03 -33.44
N SER A 9 -22.05 36.67 -33.49
CA SER A 9 -21.19 36.84 -34.67
C SER A 9 -20.15 35.72 -34.80
N GLN A 10 -19.64 35.51 -36.02
CA GLN A 10 -18.52 34.57 -36.25
C GLN A 10 -17.25 35.00 -35.51
N ALA A 11 -17.06 36.31 -35.31
CA ALA A 11 -15.93 36.85 -34.55
C ALA A 11 -16.00 36.48 -33.06
N GLU A 12 -17.19 36.48 -32.45
CA GLU A 12 -17.39 36.01 -31.08
C GLU A 12 -17.13 34.51 -30.93
N LEU A 13 -17.53 33.71 -31.93
CA LEU A 13 -17.23 32.28 -31.97
C LEU A 13 -15.71 32.06 -32.02
N VAL A 14 -15.00 32.77 -32.89
CA VAL A 14 -13.54 32.67 -33.02
C VAL A 14 -12.84 33.07 -31.72
N ASN A 15 -13.27 34.15 -31.08
CA ASN A 15 -12.67 34.63 -29.83
C ASN A 15 -12.93 33.66 -28.66
N TYR A 16 -14.11 33.03 -28.63
CA TYR A 16 -14.42 31.98 -27.66
C TYR A 16 -13.59 30.71 -27.89
N LEU A 17 -13.40 30.31 -29.15
CA LEU A 17 -12.54 29.19 -29.51
C LEU A 17 -11.09 29.46 -29.11
N GLU A 18 -10.58 30.66 -29.34
CA GLU A 18 -9.23 31.06 -28.93
C GLU A 18 -9.07 31.05 -27.39
N THR A 19 -10.10 31.51 -26.67
CA THR A 19 -10.11 31.46 -25.20
C THR A 19 -10.13 30.02 -24.69
N LEU A 20 -10.90 29.14 -25.33
CA LEU A 20 -10.93 27.72 -25.00
C LEU A 20 -9.61 27.04 -25.31
N GLU A 21 -9.00 27.33 -26.45
CA GLU A 21 -7.70 26.80 -26.85
C GLU A 21 -6.63 27.14 -25.82
N ARG A 22 -6.52 28.40 -25.41
CA ARG A 22 -5.60 28.83 -24.35
C ARG A 22 -5.87 28.14 -23.02
N ARG A 23 -7.13 27.91 -22.67
CA ARG A 23 -7.50 27.22 -21.43
C ARG A 23 -7.18 25.74 -21.48
N VAL A 24 -7.39 25.09 -22.62
CA VAL A 24 -7.01 23.69 -22.84
C VAL A 24 -5.50 23.57 -22.76
N GLU A 25 -4.74 24.45 -23.40
CA GLU A 25 -3.27 24.45 -23.32
C GLU A 25 -2.77 24.61 -21.88
N ALA A 26 -3.35 25.53 -21.10
CA ALA A 26 -3.02 25.70 -19.69
C ALA A 26 -3.35 24.43 -18.86
N LEU A 27 -4.51 23.82 -19.08
CA LEU A 27 -4.92 22.60 -18.39
C LEU A 27 -4.10 21.38 -18.83
N GLU A 28 -3.65 21.33 -20.07
CA GLU A 28 -2.75 20.30 -20.59
C GLU A 28 -1.36 20.45 -20.00
N MET A 29 -0.86 21.68 -19.87
CA MET A 29 0.40 21.97 -19.20
C MET A 29 0.34 21.59 -17.71
N GLU A 30 -0.73 21.96 -17.00
CA GLU A 30 -0.96 21.53 -15.62
C GLU A 30 -1.05 19.99 -15.52
N ASN A 31 -1.81 19.34 -16.41
CA ASN A 31 -1.87 17.88 -16.46
C ASN A 31 -0.53 17.24 -16.78
N GLN A 32 0.30 17.85 -17.62
CA GLN A 32 1.65 17.38 -17.88
C GLN A 32 2.51 17.50 -16.63
N VAL A 33 2.46 18.62 -15.90
CA VAL A 33 3.16 18.77 -14.61
C VAL A 33 2.67 17.73 -13.59
N TYR A 34 1.36 17.50 -13.50
CA TYR A 34 0.81 16.44 -12.66
C TYR A 34 1.27 15.05 -13.12
N LYS A 35 1.24 14.77 -14.42
CA LYS A 35 1.71 13.50 -14.98
C LYS A 35 3.21 13.31 -14.81
N GLU A 36 4.02 14.35 -14.89
CA GLU A 36 5.46 14.32 -14.60
C GLU A 36 5.72 14.09 -13.12
N SER A 37 4.93 14.72 -12.24
CA SER A 37 4.97 14.45 -10.79
C SER A 37 4.51 13.01 -10.43
N LEU A 38 3.64 12.41 -11.26
CA LEU A 38 3.15 11.03 -11.10
C LEU A 38 3.99 9.99 -11.86
N ASN A 39 4.70 10.39 -12.91
CA ASN A 39 5.65 9.59 -13.69
C ASN A 39 7.05 9.57 -13.06
N MET A 40 7.29 10.28 -11.96
CA MET A 40 8.16 9.75 -10.91
C MET A 40 7.56 8.41 -10.48
N PRO A 41 8.28 7.28 -10.66
CA PRO A 41 7.71 5.95 -10.89
C PRO A 41 6.67 5.58 -9.84
N SER A 42 5.39 5.82 -10.16
CA SER A 42 4.24 5.54 -9.30
C SER A 42 3.11 4.88 -10.10
N GLY A 43 3.46 4.06 -11.10
CA GLY A 43 2.55 3.01 -11.55
C GLY A 43 2.52 1.94 -10.47
N ALA A 44 1.40 1.76 -9.77
CA ALA A 44 1.20 0.68 -8.81
C ALA A 44 2.20 0.60 -7.63
N ALA A 45 2.81 1.73 -7.26
CA ALA A 45 3.73 1.83 -6.14
C ALA A 45 3.19 2.84 -5.13
N VAL A 46 2.96 2.37 -3.89
CA VAL A 46 2.82 3.24 -2.71
C VAL A 46 3.93 4.29 -2.78
N PRO A 47 3.64 5.60 -2.67
CA PRO A 47 4.65 6.63 -2.87
C PRO A 47 5.82 6.34 -1.94
N ILE A 48 7.01 6.11 -2.51
CA ILE A 48 8.22 5.70 -1.78
C ILE A 48 8.52 6.67 -0.61
N GLN A 49 8.10 7.93 -0.74
CA GLN A 49 8.16 8.94 0.32
C GLN A 49 7.20 8.64 1.48
N ALA A 50 5.93 8.31 1.20
CA ALA A 50 4.98 7.87 2.22
C ALA A 50 5.40 6.53 2.84
N GLN A 51 6.00 5.64 2.06
CA GLN A 51 6.52 4.36 2.55
C GLN A 51 7.74 4.55 3.47
N ARG A 52 8.64 5.50 3.19
CA ARG A 52 9.74 5.88 4.11
C ARG A 52 9.22 6.55 5.39
N TRP A 53 8.20 7.40 5.30
CA TRP A 53 7.55 7.98 6.46
C TRP A 53 6.82 6.93 7.30
N LEU A 54 6.10 5.99 6.66
CA LEU A 54 5.50 4.83 7.32
C LEU A 54 6.56 3.91 7.91
N GLN A 55 7.69 3.65 7.25
CA GLN A 55 8.79 2.83 7.80
C GLN A 55 9.49 3.48 8.99
N LYS A 56 9.39 4.82 9.12
CA LYS A 56 9.88 5.55 10.30
C LYS A 56 8.91 5.48 11.48
N LEU A 57 7.61 5.37 11.20
CA LEU A 57 6.55 5.28 12.22
C LEU A 57 6.17 3.85 12.60
N LEU A 58 6.30 2.90 11.67
CA LEU A 58 5.91 1.51 11.84
C LEU A 58 7.14 0.68 12.17
N PRO A 59 7.04 -0.22 13.16
CA PRO A 59 8.15 -1.10 13.52
C PRO A 59 8.59 -1.89 12.29
N GLN A 60 9.89 -1.85 11.99
CA GLN A 60 10.54 -2.55 10.88
C GLN A 60 10.43 -4.07 11.05
N THR A 61 9.23 -4.59 10.82
CA THR A 61 8.94 -6.02 10.82
C THR A 61 8.66 -6.43 9.37
N ASN A 62 9.27 -7.52 8.92
CA ASN A 62 9.06 -8.07 7.57
C ASN A 62 7.60 -8.50 7.28
N LEU A 63 6.67 -8.26 8.21
CA LEU A 63 5.24 -8.46 8.07
C LEU A 63 4.59 -7.56 7.00
N LEU A 64 5.23 -6.44 6.66
CA LEU A 64 4.75 -5.46 5.67
C LEU A 64 5.61 -5.40 4.40
N SER A 65 6.46 -6.41 4.15
CA SER A 65 7.28 -6.43 2.92
C SER A 65 6.42 -6.64 1.67
N HIS A 66 6.78 -5.99 0.57
CA HIS A 66 6.02 -6.04 -0.69
C HIS A 66 5.99 -7.45 -1.32
N SER A 67 6.87 -8.36 -0.88
CA SER A 67 6.94 -9.72 -1.37
C SER A 67 6.17 -10.69 -0.46
N PHE A 68 5.16 -11.35 -1.04
CA PHE A 68 4.34 -12.35 -0.37
C PHE A 68 5.16 -13.45 0.31
N ILE A 69 6.24 -13.89 -0.36
CA ILE A 69 7.12 -14.96 0.12
C ILE A 69 7.85 -14.55 1.41
N SER A 70 8.40 -13.33 1.48
CA SER A 70 9.11 -12.84 2.68
C SER A 70 8.18 -12.71 3.89
N ARG A 71 6.96 -12.24 3.67
CA ARG A 71 5.91 -12.20 4.71
C ARG A 71 5.54 -13.61 5.18
N ALA A 72 5.33 -14.55 4.26
CA ALA A 72 4.95 -15.92 4.59
C ALA A 72 6.04 -16.64 5.41
N PHE A 73 7.31 -16.50 5.05
CA PHE A 73 8.41 -17.10 5.82
C PHE A 73 8.58 -16.46 7.20
N THR A 74 8.36 -15.15 7.33
CA THR A 74 8.42 -14.46 8.62
C THR A 74 7.34 -14.97 9.57
N VAL A 75 6.09 -15.07 9.07
CA VAL A 75 4.95 -15.57 9.84
C VAL A 75 5.16 -17.05 10.20
N TRP A 76 5.58 -17.87 9.23
CA TRP A 76 5.86 -19.29 9.45
C TRP A 76 6.97 -19.51 10.49
N GLY A 77 8.08 -18.79 10.39
CA GLY A 77 9.17 -18.86 11.35
C GLY A 77 8.74 -18.44 12.76
N HIS A 78 7.90 -17.40 12.88
CA HIS A 78 7.39 -16.96 14.17
C HIS A 78 6.49 -18.03 14.83
N TYR A 79 5.58 -18.62 14.06
CA TYR A 79 4.72 -19.70 14.55
C TYR A 79 5.53 -20.95 14.91
N PHE A 80 6.56 -21.28 14.14
CA PHE A 80 7.44 -22.41 14.45
C PHE A 80 8.12 -22.26 15.81
N VAL A 81 8.74 -21.09 16.06
CA VAL A 81 9.40 -20.82 17.35
C VAL A 81 8.39 -20.78 18.50
N ALA A 82 7.21 -20.17 18.28
CA ALA A 82 6.15 -20.14 19.29
C ALA A 82 5.68 -21.56 19.66
N GLN A 83 5.45 -22.43 18.67
CA GLN A 83 5.06 -23.82 18.89
C GLN A 83 6.15 -24.62 19.62
N LEU A 84 7.43 -24.35 19.34
CA LEU A 84 8.55 -24.98 20.05
C LEU A 84 8.54 -24.62 21.54
N ILE A 85 8.34 -23.33 21.86
CA ILE A 85 8.30 -22.84 23.25
C ILE A 85 7.09 -23.42 23.99
N ILE A 86 5.92 -23.40 23.35
CA ILE A 86 4.68 -23.94 23.93
C ILE A 86 4.81 -25.45 24.19
N SER A 87 5.34 -26.21 23.23
CA SER A 87 5.51 -27.66 23.38
C SER A 87 6.55 -28.02 24.44
N ALA A 88 7.64 -27.26 24.58
CA ALA A 88 8.60 -27.43 25.65
C ALA A 88 7.96 -27.24 27.04
N GLY A 89 7.16 -26.18 27.22
CA GLY A 89 6.42 -25.96 28.48
C GLY A 89 5.38 -27.05 28.75
N ALA A 90 4.62 -27.43 27.72
CA ALA A 90 3.63 -28.51 27.83
C ALA A 90 4.28 -29.85 28.22
N LEU A 91 5.48 -30.14 27.71
CA LEU A 91 6.24 -31.34 28.04
C LEU A 91 6.66 -31.38 29.52
N VAL A 92 7.11 -30.25 30.07
CA VAL A 92 7.46 -30.15 31.49
C VAL A 92 6.23 -30.39 32.37
N ILE A 93 5.10 -29.76 32.04
CA ILE A 93 3.84 -29.95 32.77
C ILE A 93 3.38 -31.40 32.67
N TYR A 94 3.44 -31.99 31.48
CA TYR A 94 3.09 -33.39 31.26
C TYR A 94 3.93 -34.34 32.12
N LEU A 95 5.25 -34.13 32.20
CA LEU A 95 6.13 -34.94 33.05
C LEU A 95 5.80 -34.80 34.53
N LEU A 96 5.50 -33.60 35.02
CA LEU A 96 5.09 -33.39 36.41
C LEU A 96 3.79 -34.13 36.74
N VAL A 97 2.79 -34.01 35.87
CA VAL A 97 1.52 -34.73 36.02
C VAL A 97 1.73 -36.24 36.01
N MET A 98 2.56 -36.74 35.10
CA MET A 98 2.89 -38.16 35.01
C MET A 98 3.56 -38.67 36.30
N VAL A 99 4.51 -37.92 36.86
CA VAL A 99 5.18 -38.27 38.13
C VAL A 99 4.18 -38.30 39.28
N VAL A 100 3.28 -37.32 39.36
CA VAL A 100 2.24 -37.28 40.41
C VAL A 100 1.30 -38.46 40.29
N ILE A 101 0.82 -38.78 39.08
CA ILE A 101 -0.05 -39.95 38.85
C ILE A 101 0.68 -41.24 39.25
N LEU A 102 1.96 -41.38 38.87
CA LEU A 102 2.76 -42.55 39.26
C LEU A 102 2.95 -42.63 40.78
N ALA A 103 3.14 -41.50 41.46
CA ALA A 103 3.31 -41.45 42.90
C ALA A 103 2.02 -41.76 43.66
N ILE A 104 0.85 -41.38 43.13
CA ILE A 104 -0.46 -41.70 43.71
C ILE A 104 -0.84 -43.17 43.44
N GLY A 105 -0.45 -43.71 42.28
CA GLY A 105 -0.76 -45.09 41.87
C GLY A 105 0.19 -46.16 42.44
N ARG A 106 1.17 -45.77 43.26
CA ARG A 106 2.14 -46.67 43.90
C ARG A 106 1.83 -46.83 45.38
#